data_AF-A0A939U2U4-F1
#
_entry.id   AF-A0A939U2U4-F1
#
_cell.length_a   1.000
_cell.length_b   1.000
_cell.length_c   1.000
_cell.angle_alpha   90.00
_cell.angle_beta   90.00
_cell.angle_gamma   90.00
#
_symmetry.space_group_name_H-M   'P 1'
#
loop_
_entity.id
_entity.type
_entity.pdbx_description
1 polymer ?
#
loop_
_entity_poly.entity_id
_entity_poly.type
_entity_poly.pdbx_seq_one_letter_code
_entity_poly.pdbx_strand_id
1 'polypeptide(L)'
;MDNSVVIKGSRNGIIVVLDGQVEFGILKDMVAKKFADSSKFLGNCKTAVRFEGRDLTRNEELELLDVIGANSDLEVVCILSEDPHETGTFAQAVNKSLMETAGNTATFYKGNLRSGQQL
;
A
#
# COMPACT_ATOMS: atom_id res chain seq x y z
N MET A 1 19.74 15.17 8.33
CA MET A 1 18.82 14.08 7.97
C MET A 1 17.94 14.62 6.88
N ASP A 2 18.22 14.25 5.64
CA ASP A 2 17.39 14.63 4.50
C ASP A 2 16.03 13.96 4.64
N ASN A 3 15.05 14.74 5.08
CA ASN A 3 13.66 14.33 5.25
C ASN A 3 12.89 14.41 3.93
N SER A 4 13.58 14.37 2.79
CA SER A 4 13.00 14.55 1.47
C SER A 4 12.05 13.42 1.06
N VAL A 5 12.15 12.26 1.72
CA VAL A 5 11.19 11.16 1.61
C VAL A 5 10.83 10.71 3.01
N VAL A 6 9.55 10.61 3.36
CA VAL A 6 9.08 10.10 4.65
C VAL A 6 8.01 9.03 4.42
N ILE A 7 8.20 7.86 5.02
CA ILE A 7 7.23 6.77 4.98
C ILE A 7 6.40 6.82 6.26
N LYS A 8 5.08 6.91 6.13
CA LYS A 8 4.11 6.89 7.24
C LYS A 8 3.16 5.71 7.07
N GLY A 9 3.01 4.89 8.11
CA GLY A 9 1.97 3.86 8.14
C GLY A 9 0.60 4.47 8.48
N SER A 10 -0.44 4.03 7.79
CA SER A 10 -1.84 4.38 8.08
C SER A 10 -2.71 3.12 8.19
N ARG A 11 -3.94 3.28 8.70
CA ARG A 11 -4.90 2.16 8.80
C ARG A 11 -5.29 1.58 7.44
N ASN A 12 -5.15 2.36 6.37
CA ASN A 12 -5.60 2.00 5.02
C ASN A 12 -4.42 1.75 4.05
N GLY A 13 -3.18 1.77 4.53
CA GLY A 13 -1.99 1.60 3.69
C GLY A 13 -0.82 2.47 4.11
N ILE A 14 0.13 2.69 3.19
CA ILE A 14 1.35 3.47 3.38
C ILE A 14 1.20 4.84 2.71
N ILE A 15 1.62 5.90 3.40
CA ILE A 15 1.71 7.24 2.85
C ILE A 15 3.19 7.58 2.68
N VAL A 16 3.58 7.93 1.46
CA VAL A 16 4.93 8.36 1.08
C VAL A 16 4.90 9.86 0.86
N VAL A 17 5.46 10.62 1.80
CA VAL A 17 5.58 12.07 1.70
C VAL A 17 6.89 12.40 1.01
N LEU A 18 6.80 13.12 -0.10
CA LEU A 18 7.90 13.54 -0.96
C LEU A 18 8.10 15.05 -0.84
N ASP A 19 9.34 15.51 -0.88
CA ASP A 19 9.67 16.93 -0.91
C ASP A 19 9.54 17.50 -2.33
N GLY A 20 8.60 18.41 -2.52
CA GLY A 20 8.33 19.08 -3.80
C GLY A 20 9.46 19.98 -4.31
N GLN A 21 10.47 20.30 -3.49
CA GLN A 21 11.62 21.12 -3.91
C GLN A 21 12.79 20.29 -4.48
N VAL A 22 12.75 18.97 -4.30
CA VAL A 22 13.80 18.05 -4.78
C VAL A 22 13.47 17.62 -6.21
N GLU A 23 14.46 17.23 -7.03
CA GLU A 23 14.19 16.70 -8.36
C GLU A 23 13.57 15.29 -8.31
N PHE A 24 12.70 14.94 -9.25
CA PHE A 24 12.02 13.64 -9.25
C PHE A 24 13.01 12.46 -9.32
N GLY A 25 14.05 12.56 -10.15
CA GLY A 25 15.09 11.53 -10.24
C GLY A 25 15.77 11.25 -8.89
N ILE A 26 16.07 12.30 -8.14
CA ILE A 26 16.67 12.20 -6.81
C ILE A 26 15.67 11.57 -5.81
N LEU A 27 14.40 11.99 -5.84
CA LEU A 27 13.36 11.40 -5.00
C LEU A 27 13.21 9.91 -5.27
N LYS A 28 13.27 9.49 -6.54
CA LYS A 28 13.17 8.08 -6.94
C LYS A 28 14.22 7.22 -6.27
N ASP A 29 15.48 7.65 -6.31
CA ASP A 29 16.60 6.95 -5.66
C ASP A 29 16.43 6.91 -4.14
N MET A 30 15.94 8.00 -3.54
CA MET A 30 15.66 8.07 -2.10
C MET A 30 14.52 7.15 -1.69
N VAL A 31 13.45 7.06 -2.49
CA VAL A 31 12.32 6.14 -2.29
C VAL A 31 12.81 4.70 -2.36
N ALA A 32 13.57 4.34 -3.41
CA ALA A 32 14.16 3.01 -3.56
C ALA A 32 14.92 2.60 -2.30
N LYS A 33 15.82 3.47 -1.84
CA LYS A 33 16.62 3.23 -0.64
C LYS A 33 15.76 3.08 0.62
N LYS A 34 14.78 3.96 0.84
CA LYS A 34 13.91 3.90 2.03
C LYS A 34 13.07 2.64 2.08
N PHE A 35 12.54 2.19 0.93
CA PHE A 35 11.75 0.96 0.87
C PHE A 35 12.61 -0.29 0.97
N ALA A 36 13.83 -0.30 0.44
CA ALA A 36 14.80 -1.37 0.67
C ALA A 36 15.19 -1.49 2.15
N ASP A 37 15.50 -0.35 2.80
CA ASP A 37 15.84 -0.33 4.23
C ASP A 37 14.64 -0.75 5.10
N SER A 38 13.42 -0.43 4.66
CA SER A 38 12.18 -0.73 5.38
C SER A 38 11.56 -2.08 5.00
N SER A 39 12.05 -2.79 3.97
CA SER A 39 11.42 -4.01 3.42
C SER A 39 11.21 -5.07 4.50
N LYS A 40 12.21 -5.26 5.37
CA LYS A 40 12.14 -6.22 6.49
C LYS A 40 11.05 -5.91 7.51
N PHE A 41 10.67 -4.63 7.64
CA PHE A 41 9.63 -4.18 8.57
C PHE A 41 8.25 -4.16 7.94
N LEU A 42 8.18 -3.86 6.64
CA LEU A 42 6.93 -3.80 5.88
C LEU A 42 6.43 -5.20 5.51
N GLY A 43 7.36 -6.14 5.29
CA GLY A 43 7.08 -7.54 5.00
C GLY A 43 6.35 -7.77 3.67
N ASN A 44 6.01 -9.03 3.42
CA ASN A 44 5.20 -9.41 2.26
C ASN A 44 3.71 -9.20 2.57
N CYS A 45 3.24 -7.96 2.40
CA CYS A 45 1.84 -7.61 2.59
C CYS A 45 1.27 -6.82 1.40
N LYS A 46 -0.01 -7.04 1.15
CA LYS A 46 -0.81 -6.25 0.21
C LYS A 46 -1.16 -4.92 0.85
N THR A 47 -0.72 -3.82 0.24
CA THR A 47 -0.95 -2.48 0.79
C THR A 47 -1.32 -1.49 -0.29
N ALA A 48 -2.06 -0.45 0.07
CA ALA A 48 -2.27 0.71 -0.78
C ALA A 48 -1.19 1.76 -0.50
N VAL A 49 -0.72 2.47 -1.53
CA VAL A 49 0.26 3.53 -1.40
C VAL A 49 -0.37 4.87 -1.77
N ARG A 50 -0.11 5.91 -0.99
CA ARG A 50 -0.47 7.30 -1.29
C ARG A 50 0.79 8.14 -1.38
N PHE A 51 0.87 9.02 -2.38
CA PHE A 51 1.94 10.02 -2.45
C PHE A 51 1.42 11.39 -1.99
N GLU A 52 2.21 12.10 -1.20
CA GLU A 52 1.88 13.45 -0.68
C GLU A 52 3.12 14.36 -0.73
N GLY A 53 2.92 15.67 -0.59
CA GLY A 53 4.01 16.66 -0.46
C GLY A 53 4.64 17.12 -1.79
N ARG A 54 4.27 16.47 -2.90
CA ARG A 54 4.63 16.86 -4.26
C ARG A 54 3.51 16.49 -5.23
N ASP A 55 3.22 17.39 -6.18
CA ASP A 55 2.37 17.07 -7.33
C ASP A 55 3.13 16.15 -8.29
N LEU A 56 2.55 14.97 -8.53
CA LEU A 56 3.10 13.98 -9.44
C LEU A 56 2.15 13.80 -10.63
N THR A 57 2.74 13.60 -11.79
CA THR A 57 2.02 13.09 -12.96
C THR A 57 1.76 11.60 -12.81
N ARG A 58 0.76 11.08 -13.52
CA ARG A 58 0.45 9.64 -13.53
C ARG A 58 1.66 8.76 -13.90
N ASN A 59 2.53 9.24 -14.80
CA ASN A 59 3.75 8.52 -15.17
C ASN A 59 4.75 8.48 -14.01
N GLU A 60 4.94 9.59 -13.30
CA GLU A 60 5.82 9.65 -12.12
C GLU A 60 5.30 8.76 -10.99
N GLU A 61 3.99 8.70 -10.78
CA GLU A 61 3.38 7.78 -9.80
C GLU A 61 3.66 6.31 -10.15
N LEU A 62 3.49 5.94 -11.43
CA LEU A 62 3.78 4.59 -11.92
C LEU A 62 5.26 4.23 -11.76
N GLU A 63 6.17 5.15 -12.11
CA GLU A 63 7.61 4.95 -11.91
C GLU A 63 7.96 4.73 -10.43
N LEU A 64 7.32 5.46 -9.51
CA LEU A 64 7.55 5.26 -8.07
C LEU A 64 6.98 3.92 -7.58
N LEU A 65 5.84 3.47 -8.10
CA LEU A 65 5.31 2.15 -7.79
C LEU A 65 6.27 1.03 -8.21
N ASP A 66 6.79 1.12 -9.44
CA ASP A 66 7.74 0.13 -9.97
C ASP A 66 8.99 0.08 -9.09
N VAL A 67 9.46 1.24 -8.64
CA VAL A 67 10.61 1.35 -7.74
C VAL A 67 10.30 0.73 -6.38
N ILE A 68 9.12 0.98 -5.81
CA ILE A 68 8.71 0.39 -4.53
C ILE A 68 8.62 -1.13 -4.65
N GLY A 69 7.97 -1.66 -5.70
CA GLY A 69 7.82 -3.10 -5.93
C GLY A 69 9.15 -3.79 -6.24
N ALA A 70 10.09 -3.12 -6.91
CA ALA A 70 11.41 -3.68 -7.19
C ALA A 70 12.35 -3.69 -5.95
N ASN A 71 12.11 -2.79 -4.98
CA ASN A 71 12.98 -2.60 -3.82
C ASN A 71 12.33 -3.04 -2.50
N SER A 72 11.13 -3.62 -2.53
CA SER A 72 10.48 -4.16 -1.34
C SER A 72 9.62 -5.37 -1.67
N ASP A 73 9.34 -6.20 -0.67
CA ASP A 73 8.45 -7.35 -0.81
C ASP A 73 6.96 -6.94 -0.74
N LEU A 74 6.67 -5.64 -0.87
CA LEU A 74 5.30 -5.14 -0.82
C LEU A 74 4.59 -5.40 -2.14
N GLU A 75 3.39 -5.94 -2.02
CA GLU A 75 2.46 -6.02 -3.13
C GLU A 75 1.60 -4.75 -3.11
N VAL A 76 2.01 -3.74 -3.89
CA VAL A 76 1.25 -2.49 -3.97
C VAL A 76 0.01 -2.71 -4.81
N VAL A 77 -1.15 -2.69 -4.15
CA VAL A 77 -2.44 -3.00 -4.78
C VAL A 77 -3.04 -1.80 -5.49
N CYS A 78 -2.74 -0.57 -5.03
CA CYS A 78 -3.37 0.64 -5.57
C CYS A 78 -2.63 1.93 -5.18
N ILE A 79 -2.74 2.97 -6.03
CA ILE A 79 -2.43 4.37 -5.67
C ILE A 79 -3.69 5.03 -5.14
N LEU A 80 -3.63 5.60 -3.94
CA LEU A 80 -4.71 6.43 -3.40
C LEU A 80 -4.50 7.88 -3.85
N SER A 81 -5.08 8.25 -4.99
CA SER A 81 -5.11 9.64 -5.47
C SER A 81 -6.10 10.48 -4.63
N GLU A 82 -5.95 11.81 -4.68
CA GLU A 82 -6.85 12.75 -3.98
C GLU A 82 -8.13 13.05 -4.77
N ASP A 83 -8.27 12.49 -5.98
CA ASP A 83 -9.45 12.70 -6.82
C ASP A 83 -10.69 12.00 -6.21
N PRO A 84 -11.74 12.75 -5.82
CA PRO A 84 -12.94 12.19 -5.21
C PRO A 84 -13.68 11.20 -6.12
N HIS A 85 -13.50 11.31 -7.45
CA HIS A 85 -14.14 10.42 -8.41
C HIS A 85 -13.50 9.02 -8.45
N GLU A 86 -12.20 8.91 -8.21
CA GLU A 86 -11.50 7.61 -8.15
C GLU A 86 -11.47 7.04 -6.71
N THR A 87 -11.57 7.88 -5.69
CA THR A 87 -11.44 7.44 -4.29
C THR A 87 -12.62 6.60 -3.78
N GLY A 88 -13.86 6.93 -4.19
CA GLY A 88 -15.09 6.35 -3.63
C GLY A 88 -15.36 4.89 -3.99
N THR A 89 -15.02 4.48 -5.22
CA THR A 89 -15.26 3.10 -5.70
C THR A 89 -14.12 2.16 -5.30
N PHE A 90 -12.91 2.69 -5.15
CA PHE A 90 -11.70 1.89 -4.97
C PHE A 90 -11.39 1.57 -3.51
N ALA A 91 -11.74 2.43 -2.54
CA ALA A 91 -11.66 2.07 -1.12
C ALA A 91 -12.49 0.80 -0.82
N GLN A 92 -13.61 0.62 -1.53
CA GLN A 92 -14.47 -0.56 -1.43
C GLN A 92 -13.84 -1.80 -2.10
N ALA A 93 -13.21 -1.64 -3.26
CA ALA A 93 -12.52 -2.71 -3.97
C ALA A 93 -11.25 -3.20 -3.25
N VAL A 94 -10.47 -2.28 -2.67
CA VAL A 94 -9.29 -2.60 -1.84
C VAL A 94 -9.72 -3.28 -0.54
N ASN A 95 -10.79 -2.81 0.11
CA ASN A 95 -11.34 -3.50 1.29
C ASN A 95 -11.82 -4.91 0.93
N LYS A 96 -12.44 -5.08 -0.25
CA LYS A 96 -12.86 -6.40 -0.74
C LYS A 96 -11.68 -7.32 -1.04
N SER A 97 -10.62 -6.85 -1.72
CA SER A 97 -9.45 -7.68 -2.05
C SER A 97 -8.56 -7.99 -0.83
N LEU A 98 -8.48 -7.07 0.14
CA LEU A 98 -7.86 -7.31 1.44
C LEU A 98 -8.67 -8.31 2.28
N MET A 99 -10.01 -8.20 2.29
CA MET A 99 -10.90 -9.18 2.93
C MET A 99 -10.83 -10.56 2.27
N GLU A 100 -10.73 -10.64 0.95
CA GLU A 100 -10.61 -11.91 0.21
C GLU A 100 -9.27 -12.61 0.49
N THR A 101 -8.18 -11.85 0.71
CA THR A 101 -6.88 -12.44 1.11
C THR A 101 -6.88 -12.90 2.58
N ALA A 102 -7.63 -12.22 3.47
CA ALA A 102 -7.88 -12.71 4.83
C ALA A 102 -8.86 -13.90 4.87
N GLY A 103 -9.54 -14.20 3.76
CA GLY A 103 -10.60 -15.21 3.64
C GLY A 103 -10.14 -16.66 3.49
N ASN A 104 -8.83 -16.94 3.43
CA ASN A 104 -8.34 -18.33 3.34
C ASN A 104 -8.23 -19.06 4.69
N THR A 105 -8.69 -18.47 5.80
CA THR A 105 -8.79 -19.21 7.07
C THR A 105 -10.03 -18.82 7.88
N ALA A 106 -11.22 -19.17 7.41
CA ALA A 106 -12.33 -19.59 8.28
C ALA A 106 -13.55 -19.93 7.42
N THR A 107 -13.78 -21.22 7.21
CA THR A 107 -15.13 -21.71 6.93
C THR A 107 -15.98 -21.46 8.16
N PHE A 108 -16.68 -20.31 8.21
CA PHE A 108 -17.71 -20.07 9.20
C PHE A 108 -18.93 -20.93 8.86
N TYR A 109 -19.08 -22.04 9.57
CA TYR A 109 -20.30 -22.84 9.56
C TYR A 109 -21.40 -22.06 10.29
N LYS A 110 -22.33 -21.46 9.53
CA LYS A 110 -23.49 -20.76 10.08
C LYS A 110 -24.66 -21.74 10.31
N GLY A 111 -24.48 -22.64 11.26
CA GLY A 111 -25.52 -23.58 11.70
C GLY A 111 -25.34 -23.91 13.18
N ASN A 112 -26.42 -24.00 13.94
CA ASN A 112 -26.37 -24.40 15.35
C ASN A 112 -25.85 -25.85 15.43
N LEU A 113 -24.58 -26.03 15.76
CA LEU A 113 -24.02 -27.34 16.04
C LEU A 113 -24.65 -27.85 17.34
N ARG A 114 -25.56 -28.80 17.24
CA ARG A 114 -26.10 -29.50 18.42
C ARG A 114 -25.04 -30.49 18.90
N SER A 115 -24.90 -30.60 20.21
CA SER A 115 -23.85 -31.39 20.88
C SER A 115 -23.74 -32.81 20.30
N GLY A 116 -22.57 -33.15 19.73
CA GLY A 116 -22.25 -34.53 19.31
C GLY A 116 -21.56 -34.74 17.97
N GLN A 117 -21.25 -33.71 17.16
CA GLN A 117 -20.63 -33.90 15.85
C GLN A 117 -19.20 -33.35 15.79
N GLN A 118 -18.23 -34.19 15.43
CA GLN A 118 -16.87 -33.77 15.04
C GLN A 118 -16.81 -33.59 13.52
N LEU A 119 -15.96 -32.65 13.09
CA LEU A 119 -15.70 -32.25 11.70
C LEU A 119 -15.24 -33.42 10.82
#